data_AF-A0AAW9ZMU8-F1
#
_entry.id   AF-A0AAW9ZMU8-F1
#
_cell.length_a   1.000
_cell.length_b   1.000
_cell.length_c   1.000
_cell.angle_alpha   90.00
_cell.angle_beta   90.00
_cell.angle_gamma   90.00
#
_symmetry.space_group_name_H-M   'P 1'
#
loop_
_entity.id
_entity.type
_entity.pdbx_description
1 polymer ?
#
loop_
_entity_poly.entity_id
_entity_poly.type
_entity_poly.pdbx_seq_one_letter_code
_entity_poly.pdbx_strand_id
1 'polypeptide(L)'
;MKKAFNLVIVDDQDFWNQRTDYIGTANSLDEAKTLLRDWVLFMFDYDEVIDFFKDGKPFSIEIWETEINSAIILPSDVERIEVSPKEVLNY
;
A
#
# COMPACT_ATOMS: atom_id res chain seq x y z
N MET A 1 19.76 -9.95 4.24
CA MET A 1 18.34 -10.36 4.22
C MET A 1 17.71 -9.83 2.96
N LYS A 2 16.81 -10.60 2.33
CA LYS A 2 16.02 -10.11 1.20
C LYS A 2 14.74 -9.49 1.75
N LYS A 3 14.39 -8.30 1.28
CA LYS A 3 13.17 -7.57 1.64
C LYS A 3 12.22 -7.55 0.45
N ALA A 4 10.93 -7.57 0.71
CA ALA A 4 9.88 -7.27 -0.25
C ALA A 4 9.04 -6.10 0.27
N PHE A 5 8.53 -5.31 -0.66
CA PHE A 5 7.64 -4.19 -0.38
C PHE A 5 6.30 -4.49 -1.04
N ASN A 6 5.28 -4.78 -0.24
CA ASN A 6 3.95 -5.15 -0.71
C ASN A 6 3.05 -3.92 -0.67
N LEU A 7 2.35 -3.64 -1.75
CA LEU A 7 1.34 -2.59 -1.82
C LEU A 7 0.00 -3.21 -1.50
N VAL A 8 -0.67 -2.68 -0.49
CA VAL A 8 -1.96 -3.19 -0.03
C VAL A 8 -2.96 -2.07 0.24
N ILE A 9 -4.24 -2.35 0.02
CA ILE A 9 -5.36 -1.51 0.48
C ILE A 9 -5.84 -2.13 1.78
N VAL A 10 -5.85 -1.39 2.88
CA VAL A 10 -6.30 -1.86 4.19
C VAL A 10 -7.68 -1.29 4.48
N ASP A 11 -8.66 -2.17 4.73
CA ASP A 11 -9.99 -1.78 5.21
C ASP A 11 -9.96 -1.66 6.75
N ASP A 12 -10.20 -0.45 7.26
CA ASP A 12 -10.23 -0.14 8.70
C ASP A 12 -11.63 -0.40 9.31
N GLN A 13 -12.60 -0.86 8.51
CA GLN A 13 -13.82 -1.41 9.07
C GLN A 13 -13.50 -2.80 9.61
N ASP A 14 -13.53 -2.94 10.95
CA ASP A 14 -13.43 -4.19 11.75
C ASP A 14 -14.35 -5.35 11.29
N PHE A 15 -15.10 -5.19 10.20
CA PHE A 15 -16.02 -6.17 9.64
C PHE A 15 -15.32 -7.42 9.11
N TRP A 16 -14.07 -7.30 8.67
CA TRP A 16 -13.26 -8.45 8.26
C TRP A 16 -11.90 -8.37 8.95
N ASN A 17 -11.65 -9.27 9.91
CA ASN A 17 -10.41 -9.30 10.71
C ASN A 17 -9.09 -9.22 9.89
N GLN A 18 -9.11 -9.50 8.59
CA GLN A 18 -8.09 -9.13 7.61
C GLN A 18 -8.75 -9.04 6.24
N ARG A 19 -8.88 -7.85 5.65
CA ARG A 19 -9.02 -7.71 4.20
C ARG A 19 -8.07 -6.64 3.73
N THR A 20 -6.87 -7.10 3.42
CA THR A 20 -5.93 -6.37 2.60
C THR A 20 -6.13 -6.78 1.14
N ASP A 21 -6.56 -5.87 0.28
CA ASP A 21 -6.51 -6.12 -1.15
C ASP A 21 -5.07 -5.88 -1.62
N TYR A 22 -4.48 -6.89 -2.28
CA TYR A 22 -3.10 -6.85 -2.75
C TYR A 22 -3.01 -6.21 -4.14
N ILE A 23 -2.18 -5.17 -4.25
CA ILE A 23 -1.92 -4.46 -5.51
C ILE A 23 -0.70 -5.06 -6.22
N GLY A 24 0.41 -5.25 -5.49
CA GLY A 24 1.67 -5.70 -6.08
C GLY A 24 2.83 -5.80 -5.08
N THR A 25 3.96 -6.36 -5.55
CA THR A 25 5.20 -6.49 -4.78
C THR A 25 6.35 -5.87 -5.55
N ALA A 26 7.23 -5.18 -4.83
CA ALA A 26 8.46 -4.58 -5.33
C ALA A 26 9.68 -5.05 -4.51
N ASN A 27 10.88 -4.96 -5.09
CA ASN A 27 12.13 -5.35 -4.40
C ASN A 27 12.80 -4.17 -3.68
N SER A 28 12.30 -2.96 -3.88
CA SER A 28 12.74 -1.75 -3.18
C SER A 28 11.57 -0.83 -2.88
N LEU A 29 11.76 0.08 -1.92
CA LEU A 29 10.76 1.10 -1.60
C LEU A 29 10.50 2.05 -2.78
N ASP A 30 11.54 2.39 -3.56
CA ASP A 30 11.40 3.26 -4.74
C ASP A 30 10.56 2.62 -5.84
N GLU A 31 10.81 1.33 -6.11
CA GLU A 31 9.96 0.55 -7.03
C GLU A 31 8.53 0.47 -6.51
N ALA A 32 8.34 0.28 -5.20
CA ALA A 32 7.01 0.21 -4.59
C ALA A 32 6.22 1.52 -4.77
N LYS A 33 6.87 2.66 -4.54
CA LYS A 33 6.26 3.99 -4.72
C LYS A 33 5.94 4.27 -6.19
N THR A 34 6.84 3.90 -7.09
CA THR A 34 6.60 4.01 -8.54
C THR A 34 5.39 3.18 -8.96
N LEU A 35 5.33 1.92 -8.51
CA LEU A 35 4.21 1.02 -8.77
C LEU A 35 2.90 1.57 -8.22
N LEU A 36 2.93 2.15 -7.01
CA LEU A 36 1.76 2.74 -6.39
C LEU A 36 1.25 3.95 -7.21
N ARG A 37 2.15 4.85 -7.60
CA ARG A 37 1.80 5.99 -8.45
C ARG A 37 1.16 5.52 -9.76
N ASP A 38 1.80 4.58 -10.44
CA ASP A 38 1.31 4.08 -11.74
C ASP A 38 -0.05 3.37 -11.59
N TRP A 39 -0.27 2.63 -10.51
CA TRP A 39 -1.56 2.02 -10.20
C TRP A 39 -2.63 3.07 -9.91
N VAL A 40 -2.32 4.09 -9.10
CA VAL A 40 -3.24 5.19 -8.76
C VAL A 40 -3.65 5.95 -10.03
N LEU A 41 -2.69 6.30 -10.89
CA LEU A 41 -2.95 6.99 -12.17
C LEU A 41 -3.67 6.11 -13.20
N PHE A 42 -3.60 4.78 -13.06
CA PHE A 42 -4.36 3.85 -13.89
C PHE A 42 -5.81 3.71 -13.42
N MET A 43 -6.04 3.67 -12.09
CA MET A 43 -7.35 3.43 -11.50
C MET A 43 -8.22 4.69 -11.42
N PHE A 44 -7.61 5.87 -11.32
CA PHE A 44 -8.29 7.13 -11.09
C PHE A 44 -7.79 8.20 -12.06
N ASP A 45 -8.70 9.07 -12.50
CA ASP A 45 -8.28 10.33 -13.10
C ASP A 45 -7.59 11.23 -12.05
N TYR A 46 -6.67 12.10 -12.49
CA TYR A 46 -5.82 12.89 -11.59
C TYR A 46 -6.59 13.67 -10.51
N ASP A 47 -7.75 14.22 -10.87
CA ASP A 47 -8.62 14.96 -9.95
C ASP A 47 -9.35 14.04 -8.94
N GLU A 48 -9.58 12.77 -9.30
CA GLU A 48 -10.19 11.76 -8.44
C GLU A 48 -9.20 11.11 -7.48
N VAL A 49 -7.89 11.16 -7.77
CA VAL A 49 -6.85 10.66 -6.86
C VAL A 49 -6.94 11.35 -5.51
N ILE A 50 -7.04 12.67 -5.49
CA ILE A 50 -7.14 13.43 -4.23
C ILE A 50 -8.40 13.03 -3.47
N ASP A 51 -9.52 12.83 -4.18
CA ASP A 51 -10.80 12.42 -3.61
C ASP A 51 -10.81 10.96 -3.13
N PHE A 52 -10.01 10.10 -3.75
CA PHE A 52 -9.80 8.73 -3.33
C PHE A 52 -9.14 8.67 -1.95
N PHE A 53 -8.19 9.56 -1.68
CA PHE A 53 -7.46 9.64 -0.41
C PHE A 53 -8.01 10.67 0.60
N LYS A 54 -9.18 11.28 0.34
CA LYS A 54 -9.77 12.22 1.29
C LYS A 54 -10.15 11.53 2.60
N ASP A 55 -9.88 12.25 3.69
CA ASP A 55 -10.20 11.90 5.08
C ASP A 55 -11.66 11.42 5.23
N GLY A 56 -11.85 10.27 5.87
CA GLY A 56 -13.18 9.71 6.17
C GLY A 56 -13.62 8.52 5.30
N LYS A 57 -12.82 8.08 4.33
CA LYS A 57 -12.99 6.74 3.77
C LYS A 57 -12.46 5.70 4.76
N PRO A 58 -13.13 4.55 4.89
CA PRO A 58 -12.78 3.59 5.91
C PRO A 58 -11.66 2.64 5.45
N PHE A 59 -10.77 3.12 4.59
CA PHE A 59 -9.65 2.34 4.08
C PHE A 59 -8.43 3.23 3.86
N SER A 60 -7.25 2.63 3.92
CA SER A 60 -5.95 3.25 3.60
C SER A 60 -5.23 2.47 2.49
N ILE A 61 -4.24 3.08 1.86
CA ILE A 61 -3.24 2.35 1.06
C ILE A 61 -1.93 2.39 1.82
N GLU A 62 -1.31 1.23 1.98
CA GLU A 62 -0.07 1.07 2.74
C GLU A 62 0.98 0.32 1.92
N ILE A 63 2.25 0.64 2.18
CA ILE A 63 3.38 -0.16 1.72
C ILE A 63 3.89 -0.96 2.92
N TRP A 64 3.85 -2.27 2.80
CA TRP A 64 4.24 -3.22 3.82
C TRP A 64 5.64 -3.73 3.53
N GLU A 65 6.61 -3.33 4.36
CA GLU A 65 7.95 -3.89 4.30
C GLU A 65 7.97 -5.25 4.99
N THR A 66 8.41 -6.28 4.27
CA THR A 66 8.41 -7.67 4.73
C THR A 66 9.78 -8.31 4.58
N GLU A 67 10.28 -8.90 5.65
CA GLU A 67 11.49 -9.72 5.60
C GLU A 67 11.18 -11.11 5.02
N ILE A 68 11.89 -11.50 3.96
CA ILE A 68 11.75 -12.82 3.34
C ILE A 68 12.63 -13.81 4.11
N ASN A 69 12.22 -14.14 5.34
CA ASN A 69 12.99 -15.00 6.23
C ASN A 69 12.28 -16.31 6.63
N SER A 70 10.97 -16.49 6.36
CA SER A 70 10.29 -17.75 6.69
C SER A 70 9.06 -18.04 5.82
N ALA A 71 8.67 -19.32 5.73
CA ALA A 71 7.60 -19.82 4.86
C ALA A 71 6.18 -19.32 5.21
N ILE A 72 6.04 -18.49 6.26
CA ILE A 72 4.78 -17.86 6.70
C ILE A 72 5.13 -16.44 7.16
N ILE A 73 4.45 -15.44 6.60
CA ILE A 73 4.54 -14.03 7.01
C ILE A 73 3.31 -13.76 7.88
N LEU A 74 3.50 -13.42 9.17
CA LEU A 74 2.38 -12.96 10.00
C LEU A 74 2.24 -11.44 9.88
N PRO A 75 1.03 -10.87 10.00
CA PRO A 75 0.83 -9.42 9.93
C PRO A 75 1.60 -8.63 11.00
N SER A 76 1.97 -9.26 12.12
CA SER A 76 2.84 -8.67 13.16
C SER A 76 4.28 -8.48 12.71
N ASP A 77 4.69 -9.19 11.66
CA ASP A 77 6.07 -9.24 11.18
C ASP A 77 6.32 -8.20 10.07
N VAL A 78 5.34 -7.31 9.86
CA VAL A 78 5.31 -6.34 8.78
C VAL A 78 5.42 -4.94 9.37
N GLU A 79 6.39 -4.18 8.88
CA GLU A 79 6.45 -2.75 9.13
C GLU A 79 5.54 -2.03 8.12
N ARG A 80 4.57 -1.28 8.63
CA ARG A 80 3.61 -0.52 7.82
C ARG A 80 4.15 0.87 7.54
N ILE A 81 4.24 1.21 6.27
CA ILE A 81 4.62 2.54 5.80
C ILE A 81 3.38 3.18 5.20
N GLU A 82 2.81 4.13 5.94
CA GLU A 82 1.74 4.98 5.45
C GLU A 82 2.28 5.93 4.37
N VAL A 83 1.51 6.14 3.31
CA VAL A 83 1.90 6.95 2.16
C VAL A 83 0.84 8.00 1.88
N SER A 84 1.26 9.27 1.86
CA SER A 84 0.33 10.37 1.59
C SER A 84 0.09 10.57 0.08
N PRO A 85 -1.04 11.15 -0.32
CA PRO A 85 -1.36 11.36 -1.74
C PRO A 85 -0.35 12.26 -2.43
N LYS A 86 0.11 13.29 -1.70
CA LYS A 86 1.12 14.23 -2.17
C LYS A 86 2.45 13.52 -2.45
N GLU A 87 2.84 12.53 -1.64
CA GLU A 87 4.06 11.77 -1.88
C GLU A 87 3.93 10.87 -3.11
N VAL A 88 2.77 10.23 -3.29
CA VAL A 88 2.50 9.39 -4.47
C VAL A 88 2.55 10.21 -5.77
N LEU A 89 1.90 11.38 -5.78
CA LEU A 89 1.80 12.22 -6.99
C LEU A 89 3.10 12.94 -7.37
N ASN A 90 4.06 13.08 -6.45
CA ASN A 90 5.34 13.76 -6.68
C ASN A 90 6.53 12.79 -6.83
N TYR A 91 6.29 11.48 -6.85
CA TYR A 91 7.28 10.45 -7.19
C TYR A 91 7.37 10.26 -8.70
#